data_AF-A0A524G090-F1
#
_entry.id   AF-A0A524G090-F1
#
_cell.length_a   1.000
_cell.length_b   1.000
_cell.length_c   1.000
_cell.angle_alpha   90.00
_cell.angle_beta   90.00
_cell.angle_gamma   90.00
#
_symmetry.space_group_name_H-M   'P 1'
#
loop_
_entity.id
_entity.type
_entity.pdbx_description
1 polymer ?
#
loop_
_entity_poly.entity_id
_entity_poly.type
_entity_poly.pdbx_seq_one_letter_code
_entity_poly.pdbx_strand_id
1 'polypeptide(L)'
;MVEKVCSECGGKSFRIVNDEWMKRTCRFVEKGMLEMCDGCGAKFLVCEKCGGLYTRVHPALEAWEVNQQCPSCGHVDPEVKAWDGVSAR
;
A
#
# COMPACT_ATOMS: atom_id res chain seq x y z
N MET A 1 -0.17 -18.37 -3.75
CA MET A 1 -0.84 -17.06 -3.94
C MET A 1 -1.37 -16.62 -2.60
N VAL A 2 -1.03 -15.40 -2.17
CA VAL A 2 -1.61 -14.81 -0.95
C VAL A 2 -3.02 -14.33 -1.30
N GLU A 3 -4.02 -14.71 -0.49
CA GLU A 3 -5.36 -14.14 -0.62
C GLU A 3 -5.34 -12.67 -0.19
N LYS A 4 -5.73 -11.79 -1.11
CA LYS A 4 -5.90 -10.35 -0.82
C LYS A 4 -7.27 -10.17 -0.17
N VAL A 5 -7.28 -9.66 1.06
CA VAL A 5 -8.51 -9.34 1.80
C VAL A 5 -8.40 -7.91 2.30
N CYS A 6 -9.40 -7.09 2.02
CA CYS A 6 -9.40 -5.69 2.40
C CYS A 6 -9.56 -5.57 3.91
N SER A 7 -8.62 -4.89 4.57
CA SER A 7 -8.66 -4.66 6.02
C SER A 7 -9.85 -3.79 6.45
N GLU A 8 -10.39 -2.96 5.56
CA GLU A 8 -11.47 -2.02 5.88
C GLU A 8 -12.87 -2.64 5.74
N CYS A 9 -13.10 -3.45 4.68
CA CYS A 9 -14.43 -3.96 4.35
C CYS A 9 -14.51 -5.48 4.19
N GLY A 10 -13.39 -6.20 4.30
CA GLY A 10 -13.33 -7.65 4.08
C GLY A 10 -13.45 -8.09 2.61
N GLY A 11 -13.56 -7.14 1.67
CA GLY A 11 -13.67 -7.43 0.24
C GLY A 11 -12.43 -8.12 -0.33
N LYS A 12 -12.64 -9.03 -1.29
CA LYS A 12 -11.57 -9.74 -2.02
C LYS A 12 -11.34 -9.21 -3.44
N SER A 13 -12.12 -8.22 -3.86
CA SER A 13 -12.05 -7.62 -5.20
C SER A 13 -11.14 -6.40 -5.17
N PHE A 14 -10.05 -6.48 -5.93
CA PHE A 14 -9.07 -5.42 -6.08
C PHE A 14 -8.87 -5.11 -7.55
N ARG A 15 -8.67 -3.84 -7.85
CA ARG A 15 -8.28 -3.36 -9.18
C ARG A 15 -6.99 -2.60 -9.09
N ILE A 16 -6.14 -2.77 -10.09
CA ILE A 16 -4.89 -2.01 -10.20
C ILE A 16 -5.28 -0.56 -10.49
N VAL A 17 -4.73 0.37 -9.71
CA VAL A 17 -4.94 1.80 -9.90
C VAL A 17 -3.62 2.49 -10.13
N ASN A 18 -3.60 3.42 -11.08
CA ASN A 18 -2.46 4.29 -11.31
C ASN A 18 -2.79 5.66 -10.74
N ASP A 19 -2.28 5.95 -9.54
CA ASP A 19 -2.48 7.24 -8.88
C ASP A 19 -1.18 8.05 -8.96
N GLU A 20 -1.11 8.91 -9.98
CA GLU A 20 0.05 9.77 -10.26
C GLU A 20 0.40 10.67 -9.07
N TRP A 21 -0.61 11.16 -8.36
CA TRP A 21 -0.38 12.01 -7.19
C TRP A 21 0.27 11.21 -6.06
N MET A 22 -0.27 10.03 -5.72
CA MET A 22 0.35 9.18 -4.69
C MET A 22 1.76 8.74 -5.05
N LYS A 23 2.03 8.46 -6.33
CA LYS A 23 3.38 8.12 -6.80
C LYS A 23 4.38 9.24 -6.58
N ARG A 24 3.97 10.49 -6.82
CA ARG A 24 4.81 11.67 -6.61
C ARG A 24 5.02 11.98 -5.14
N THR A 25 3.98 11.82 -4.33
CA THR A 25 3.99 12.20 -2.91
C THR A 25 4.62 11.12 -2.03
N CYS A 26 4.42 9.84 -2.36
CA CYS A 26 4.92 8.70 -1.61
C CYS A 26 5.94 7.93 -2.46
N ARG A 27 7.23 8.14 -2.19
CA ARG A 27 8.32 7.57 -2.98
C ARG A 27 8.28 6.03 -3.07
N PHE A 28 7.85 5.37 -1.99
CA PHE A 28 7.68 3.91 -1.96
C PHE A 28 6.52 3.41 -2.84
N VAL A 29 5.59 4.29 -3.21
CA VAL A 29 4.49 3.99 -4.15
C VAL A 29 4.95 4.14 -5.60
N GLU A 30 5.95 4.99 -5.87
CA GLU A 30 6.51 5.21 -7.21
C GLU A 30 6.97 3.92 -7.86
N LYS A 31 7.73 3.10 -7.11
CA LYS A 31 8.25 1.81 -7.59
C LYS A 31 7.28 0.64 -7.38
N GLY A 32 6.31 0.81 -6.49
CA GLY A 32 5.33 -0.21 -6.15
C GLY A 32 4.12 -0.24 -7.09
N MET A 33 3.29 -1.28 -6.90
CA MET A 33 1.98 -1.38 -7.52
C MET A 33 0.91 -1.00 -6.50
N LEU A 34 -0.07 -0.19 -6.91
CA LEU A 34 -1.24 0.13 -6.09
C LEU A 34 -2.46 -0.65 -6.55
N GLU A 35 -3.18 -1.19 -5.58
CA GLU A 35 -4.47 -1.84 -5.76
C GLU A 35 -5.53 -1.16 -4.92
N MET A 36 -6.65 -0.83 -5.54
CA MET A 36 -7.82 -0.27 -4.88
C MET A 36 -8.85 -1.37 -4.68
N CYS A 37 -9.37 -1.48 -3.45
CA CYS A 37 -10.53 -2.31 -3.17
C CYS A 37 -11.75 -1.72 -3.87
N ASP A 38 -12.49 -2.55 -4.62
CA ASP A 38 -13.67 -2.09 -5.36
C ASP A 38 -14.86 -1.80 -4.40
N GLY A 39 -14.89 -2.47 -3.23
CA GLY A 39 -15.98 -2.32 -2.26
C GLY A 39 -15.96 -1.02 -1.46
N CYS A 40 -14.80 -0.62 -0.93
CA CYS A 40 -14.67 0.58 -0.07
C CYS A 40 -13.78 1.68 -0.66
N GLY A 41 -13.11 1.42 -1.78
CA GLY A 41 -12.18 2.35 -2.41
C GLY A 41 -10.85 2.54 -1.67
N ALA A 42 -10.57 1.75 -0.65
CA ALA A 42 -9.27 1.78 0.04
C ALA A 42 -8.16 1.32 -0.92
N LYS A 43 -7.07 2.08 -0.97
CA LYS A 43 -5.90 1.77 -1.80
C LYS A 43 -4.82 1.12 -0.95
N PHE A 44 -4.16 0.12 -1.50
CA PHE A 44 -3.14 -0.67 -0.86
C PHE A 44 -1.93 -0.78 -1.77
N LEU A 45 -0.74 -0.71 -1.17
CA LEU A 45 0.50 -1.08 -1.81
C LEU A 45 0.59 -2.60 -1.90
N VAL A 46 0.98 -3.13 -3.06
CA VAL A 46 1.20 -4.55 -3.27
C VAL A 46 2.64 -4.91 -2.92
N CYS A 47 2.83 -5.99 -2.17
CA CYS A 47 4.15 -6.51 -1.84
C CYS A 47 4.81 -7.12 -3.09
N GLU A 48 6.01 -6.67 -3.44
CA GLU A 48 6.80 -7.19 -4.55
C GLU A 48 7.15 -8.69 -4.42
N LYS A 49 7.27 -9.19 -3.18
CA LYS A 49 7.72 -10.56 -2.91
C LYS A 49 6.60 -11.61 -2.99
N CYS A 50 5.46 -11.33 -2.36
CA CYS A 50 4.37 -12.30 -2.24
C CYS A 50 3.11 -11.93 -3.03
N GLY A 51 3.06 -10.72 -3.59
CA GLY A 51 1.90 -10.17 -4.27
C GLY A 51 0.71 -9.89 -3.34
N GLY A 52 0.89 -9.91 -2.02
CA GLY A 52 -0.16 -9.60 -1.02
C GLY A 52 -0.31 -8.10 -0.78
N LEU A 53 -1.33 -7.72 0.01
CA LEU A 53 -1.52 -6.32 0.43
C LEU A 53 -0.51 -5.98 1.53
N TYR A 54 0.30 -4.96 1.31
CA TYR A 54 1.39 -4.56 2.20
C TYR A 54 0.92 -3.52 3.22
N THR A 55 0.51 -2.34 2.75
CA THR A 55 0.02 -1.25 3.60
C THR A 55 -1.03 -0.43 2.85
N ARG A 56 -1.90 0.26 3.59
CA ARG A 56 -2.89 1.16 3.04
C ARG A 56 -2.22 2.47 2.64
N VAL A 57 -2.66 3.06 1.55
CA VAL A 57 -2.17 4.36 1.06
C VAL A 57 -3.35 5.29 0.84
N HIS A 58 -3.29 6.49 1.40
CA HIS A 58 -4.28 7.55 1.20
C HIS A 58 -3.63 8.94 1.22
N PRO A 59 -4.33 10.00 0.79
CA PRO A 59 -3.75 11.34 0.72
C PRO A 59 -3.32 11.94 2.06
N ALA A 60 -3.94 11.50 3.15
CA ALA A 60 -3.61 11.92 4.51
C ALA A 60 -2.83 10.83 5.29
N LEU A 61 -2.01 10.04 4.60
CA LEU A 61 -1.29 8.93 5.19
C LEU A 61 -0.24 9.43 6.17
N GLU A 62 -0.26 8.92 7.38
CA GLU A 62 0.73 9.25 8.41
C GLU A 62 1.81 8.14 8.55
N ALA A 63 3.00 8.49 9.06
CA ALA A 63 4.12 7.56 9.26
C ALA A 63 3.72 6.27 9.99
N TRP A 64 2.88 6.44 11.02
CA TRP A 64 2.48 5.38 11.94
C TRP A 64 1.42 4.43 11.37
N GLU A 65 0.73 4.82 10.30
CA GLU A 65 -0.23 3.95 9.60
C GLU A 65 0.46 2.99 8.62
N VAL A 66 1.71 3.31 8.26
CA VAL A 66 2.49 2.52 7.32
C VAL A 66 3.14 1.33 8.02
N ASN A 67 2.75 0.13 7.57
CA ASN A 67 3.34 -1.10 8.06
C ASN A 67 4.82 -1.14 7.68
N GLN A 68 5.70 -1.32 8.66
CA GLN A 68 7.13 -1.48 8.44
C GLN A 68 7.49 -2.83 7.79
N GLN A 69 6.55 -3.78 7.82
CA GLN A 69 6.73 -5.14 7.32
C GLN A 69 5.43 -5.64 6.67
N CYS A 70 5.55 -6.38 5.58
CA CYS A 70 4.43 -7.03 4.92
C CYS A 70 3.73 -8.00 5.88
N PRO A 71 2.44 -7.81 6.18
CA PRO A 71 1.71 -8.68 7.09
C PRO A 71 1.53 -10.11 6.55
N SER A 72 1.62 -10.30 5.22
CA SER A 72 1.43 -11.61 4.60
C SER A 72 2.67 -12.48 4.56
N CYS A 73 3.87 -11.89 4.50
CA CYS A 73 5.11 -12.68 4.27
C CYS A 73 6.33 -12.21 5.06
N GLY A 74 6.21 -11.17 5.89
CA GLY A 74 7.32 -10.65 6.66
C GLY A 74 8.37 -9.88 5.84
N HIS A 75 8.12 -9.60 4.56
CA HIS A 75 9.04 -8.81 3.74
C HIS A 75 9.11 -7.36 4.23
N VAL A 76 10.31 -6.80 4.33
CA VAL A 76 10.53 -5.41 4.70
C VAL A 76 11.05 -4.70 3.47
N ASP A 77 10.22 -3.81 2.93
CA ASP A 77 10.61 -2.93 1.85
C ASP A 77 11.45 -1.76 2.44
N PRO A 78 12.69 -1.56 1.97
CA PRO A 78 13.57 -0.53 2.52
C PRO A 78 13.08 0.88 2.24
N GLU A 79 12.31 1.13 1.17
CA GLU A 79 11.74 2.44 0.87
C GLU A 79 10.53 2.74 1.76
N VAL A 80 9.69 1.73 2.01
CA VAL A 80 8.59 1.85 2.97
C VAL A 80 9.13 2.07 4.38
N LYS A 81 10.17 1.34 4.77
CA LYS A 81 10.83 1.49 6.08
C LYS A 81 11.52 2.85 6.25
N ALA A 82 12.09 3.39 5.17
CA ALA A 82 12.74 4.70 5.18
C ALA A 82 11.74 5.86 5.11
N TRP A 83 10.44 5.59 4.98
CA TRP A 83 9.42 6.62 4.87
C TRP A 83 9.01 7.15 6.25
N ASP A 84 9.27 8.44 6.48
CA ASP A 84 9.11 9.10 7.78
C ASP A 84 7.78 9.88 7.92
N GLY A 85 6.77 9.55 7.11
CA GLY A 85 5.46 10.24 7.14
C GLY A 85 5.37 11.56 6.40
N VAL A 86 6.48 12.07 5.85
CA VAL A 86 6.48 13.32 5.09
C VAL A 86 5.95 13.05 3.69
N SER A 87 4.63 13.03 3.55
CA SER A 87 3.91 12.99 2.27
C SER A 87 3.36 14.36 1.89
N ALA A 88 4.25 15.36 1.85
CA ALA A 88 4.12 16.61 1.10
C ALA A 88 5.29 17.52 1.47
N ARG A 89 6.12 17.89 0.49
CA ARG A 89 6.83 19.17 0.50
C ARG A 89 6.78 19.77 -0.89
#